data_AF-A0A8X6LLW8-F1
#
_entry.id   AF-A0A8X6LLW8-F1
#
_cell.length_a   1.000
_cell.length_b   1.000
_cell.length_c   1.000
_cell.angle_alpha   90.00
_cell.angle_beta   90.00
_cell.angle_gamma   90.00
#
_symmetry.space_group_name_H-M   'P 1'
#
loop_
_entity.id
_entity.type
_entity.pdbx_description
1 polymer ?
#
loop_
_entity_poly.entity_id
_entity_poly.type
_entity_poly.pdbx_seq_one_letter_code
_entity_poly.pdbx_strand_id
1 'polypeptide(L)'
;MMIGALIWGIMGDRLGRRRTLLTALASNGIFGVIAAFMPTYSLLMLTRFCSSVGIGGSLPIVFTFYSEFLVRKNRGKHLSFLLVFWALGGLFVAVLAWGIIPRSGATIMDTKRLQFGRWRKFLLICSIPAIVSAVGVSFLPESPRFLLEMGRNSEAIYVYKQIFSWNNAVKSGEEYQLTELEVPGKRPTVHVSIPSNRGILREMLRSVENCWNNISGVFGSPHTFLTLFLLVIWTTTSFGFYGISIWLHEYTKVIEDNDFESRTIKQANLIVEDKNLNTSIENTHFTNLSFINVRFVQTLINHCTFYNCSFTNCTFSNIRTSRTYFRNCEFIQTEFLDTDLYPNKFQACSFNSSHFFNTKGGCDIDFDVNFKLAELFYENLFAQLAILPGTLISSFILDRIGRIQTLGVSLVLTGLSVGFLW
;
A
#
# COMPACT_ATOMS: atom_id res chain seq x y z
N MET A 1 9.31 1.43 7.96
CA MET A 1 9.06 0.20 8.73
C MET A 1 10.27 -0.20 9.59
N MET A 2 11.45 -0.48 9.02
CA MET A 2 12.64 -0.92 9.77
C MET A 2 12.97 -0.04 10.99
N ILE A 3 13.09 1.27 10.80
CA ILE A 3 13.38 2.24 11.87
C ILE A 3 12.29 2.20 12.97
N GLY A 4 11.03 2.05 12.55
CA GLY A 4 9.89 1.94 13.47
C GLY A 4 9.92 0.68 14.33
N ALA A 5 10.25 -0.47 13.74
CA ALA A 5 10.38 -1.72 14.48
C ALA A 5 11.45 -1.63 15.58
N LEU A 6 12.57 -0.97 15.30
CA LEU A 6 13.64 -0.75 16.28
C LEU A 6 13.18 0.19 17.40
N ILE A 7 12.69 1.39 17.07
CA ILE A 7 12.32 2.40 18.07
C ILE A 7 11.18 1.87 18.97
N TRP A 8 10.12 1.33 18.39
CA TRP A 8 8.98 0.83 19.14
C TRP A 8 9.27 -0.50 19.82
N GLY A 9 10.13 -1.37 19.26
CA GLY A 9 10.58 -2.58 19.95
C GLY A 9 11.22 -2.25 21.31
N ILE A 10 12.12 -1.26 21.34
CA ILE A 10 12.76 -0.77 22.56
C ILE A 10 11.74 -0.16 23.53
N MET A 11 10.83 0.67 23.01
CA MET A 11 9.78 1.26 23.82
C MET A 11 8.86 0.19 24.41
N GLY A 12 8.56 -0.87 23.67
CA GLY A 12 7.75 -2.00 24.09
C GLY A 12 8.33 -2.66 25.33
N ASP A 13 9.65 -2.87 25.33
CA ASP A 13 10.39 -3.43 26.45
C ASP A 13 10.42 -2.56 27.71
N ARG A 14 10.39 -1.23 27.56
CA ARG A 14 10.47 -0.29 28.69
C ARG A 14 9.13 0.18 29.22
N LEU A 15 8.23 0.59 28.34
CA LEU A 15 6.96 1.26 28.68
C LEU A 15 5.79 0.29 28.81
N GLY A 16 5.95 -0.96 28.33
CA GLY A 16 4.87 -1.93 28.22
C GLY A 16 4.35 -2.06 26.80
N ARG A 17 3.58 -3.12 26.58
CA ARG A 17 3.13 -3.52 25.23
C ARG A 17 1.94 -2.67 24.82
N ARG A 18 0.97 -2.45 25.71
CA ARG A 18 -0.23 -1.64 25.45
C ARG A 18 0.13 -0.20 25.12
N ARG A 19 0.93 0.46 25.97
CA ARG A 19 1.32 1.86 25.76
C ARG A 19 2.05 2.05 24.43
N THR A 20 2.96 1.14 24.12
CA THR A 20 3.75 1.22 22.90
C THR A 20 2.92 0.91 21.65
N LEU A 21 2.00 -0.05 21.73
CA LEU A 21 1.07 -0.32 20.64
C LEU A 21 0.16 0.90 20.37
N LEU A 22 -0.32 1.55 21.44
CA LEU A 22 -1.17 2.74 21.32
C LEU A 22 -0.42 3.90 20.66
N THR A 23 0.84 4.17 21.03
CA THR A 23 1.63 5.23 20.38
C THR A 23 2.00 4.89 18.94
N ALA A 24 2.22 3.61 18.60
CA ALA A 24 2.47 3.16 17.23
C ALA A 24 1.25 3.35 16.32
N LEU A 25 0.07 2.95 16.81
CA LEU A 25 -1.18 3.07 16.07
C LEU A 25 -1.62 4.53 15.94
N ALA A 26 -1.45 5.33 17.00
CA ALA A 26 -1.74 6.75 16.97
C ALA A 26 -0.82 7.49 15.97
N SER A 27 0.48 7.20 15.96
CA SER A 27 1.40 7.82 14.99
C SER A 27 1.03 7.44 13.56
N ASN A 28 0.72 6.17 13.29
CA ASN A 28 0.25 5.72 11.99
C ASN A 28 -1.05 6.44 11.56
N GLY A 29 -2.06 6.48 12.42
CA GLY A 29 -3.35 7.11 12.11
C GLY A 29 -3.23 8.62 11.88
N ILE A 30 -2.51 9.34 12.75
CA ILE A 30 -2.33 10.80 12.66
C ILE A 30 -1.57 11.15 11.38
N PHE A 31 -0.41 10.53 11.13
CA PHE A 31 0.37 10.82 9.92
C PHE A 31 -0.33 10.33 8.65
N GLY A 32 -1.15 9.28 8.73
CA GLY A 32 -2.00 8.82 7.63
C GLY A 32 -3.04 9.86 7.21
N VAL A 33 -3.72 10.48 8.18
CA VAL A 33 -4.67 11.57 7.93
C VAL A 33 -3.95 12.80 7.40
N ILE A 34 -2.85 13.21 8.04
CA ILE A 34 -2.05 14.36 7.61
C ILE A 34 -1.57 14.20 6.16
N ALA A 35 -1.16 12.99 5.75
CA ALA A 35 -0.73 12.71 4.39
C ALA A 35 -1.81 13.02 3.34
N ALA A 36 -3.09 12.89 3.66
CA ALA A 36 -4.18 13.22 2.75
C ALA A 36 -4.30 14.73 2.47
N PHE A 37 -3.74 15.59 3.33
CA PHE A 37 -3.78 17.05 3.17
C PHE A 37 -2.48 17.65 2.61
N MET A 38 -1.44 16.84 2.36
CA MET A 38 -0.15 17.36 1.92
C MET A 38 -0.22 17.94 0.49
N PRO A 39 0.26 19.19 0.27
CA PRO A 39 0.16 19.85 -1.03
C PRO A 39 1.26 19.42 -2.01
N THR A 40 2.46 19.11 -1.51
CA THR A 40 3.62 18.76 -2.34
C THR A 40 3.96 17.28 -2.23
N TYR A 41 4.55 16.74 -3.28
CA TYR A 41 4.99 15.33 -3.33
C TYR A 41 6.01 15.00 -2.22
N SER A 42 6.99 15.89 -1.99
CA SER A 42 8.02 15.67 -0.95
C SER A 42 7.43 15.58 0.45
N LEU A 43 6.46 16.45 0.79
CA LEU A 43 5.78 16.40 2.09
C LEU A 43 4.86 15.18 2.21
N LEU A 44 4.22 14.76 1.12
CA LEU A 44 3.47 13.51 1.07
C LEU A 44 4.39 12.30 1.36
N MET A 45 5.59 12.26 0.78
CA MET A 45 6.56 11.19 1.04
C MET A 45 7.07 11.21 2.48
N LEU A 46 7.35 12.40 3.04
CA LEU A 46 7.78 12.53 4.43
C LEU A 46 6.71 12.05 5.41
N THR A 47 5.45 12.47 5.22
CA THR A 47 4.33 12.03 6.07
C THR A 47 4.05 10.54 5.94
N ARG A 48 4.21 9.97 4.73
CA ARG A 48 4.17 8.51 4.51
C ARG A 48 5.28 7.78 5.23
N PHE A 49 6.49 8.32 5.21
CA PHE A 49 7.61 7.77 5.95
C PHE A 49 7.29 7.75 7.46
N CYS A 50 6.80 8.85 8.02
CA CYS A 50 6.40 8.94 9.43
C CYS A 50 5.27 7.95 9.80
N SER A 51 4.22 7.84 8.98
CA SER A 51 3.16 6.83 9.17
C SER A 51 3.73 5.39 9.12
N SER A 52 4.66 5.13 8.19
CA SER A 52 5.31 3.81 8.05
C SER A 52 6.28 3.47 9.19
N VAL A 53 6.76 4.46 9.93
CA VAL A 53 7.48 4.24 11.20
C VAL A 53 6.50 3.70 12.25
N GLY A 54 5.29 4.25 12.35
CA GLY A 54 4.24 3.72 13.22
C GLY A 54 3.86 2.28 12.92
N ILE A 55 3.58 1.97 11.64
CA ILE A 55 3.24 0.58 11.20
C ILE A 55 4.36 -0.41 11.53
N GLY A 56 5.62 0.01 11.34
CA GLY A 56 6.78 -0.84 11.64
C GLY A 56 6.86 -1.26 13.11
N GLY A 57 6.42 -0.39 14.02
CA GLY A 57 6.35 -0.69 15.45
C GLY A 57 5.14 -1.52 15.85
N SER A 58 3.97 -1.26 15.27
CA SER A 58 2.74 -1.95 15.66
C SER A 58 2.77 -3.43 15.33
N LEU A 59 3.31 -3.83 14.18
CA LEU A 59 3.32 -5.24 13.75
C LEU A 59 3.97 -6.20 14.76
N PRO A 60 5.26 -6.05 15.14
CA PRO A 60 5.90 -6.98 16.08
C PRO A 60 5.28 -6.93 17.48
N ILE A 61 4.77 -5.77 17.90
CA ILE A 61 4.19 -5.58 19.23
C ILE A 61 2.82 -6.24 19.35
N VAL A 62 1.99 -6.20 18.29
CA VAL A 62 0.70 -6.89 18.28
C VAL A 62 0.88 -8.39 18.48
N PHE A 63 1.85 -9.01 17.79
CA PHE A 63 2.14 -10.43 17.94
C PHE A 63 2.60 -10.78 19.36
N THR A 64 3.52 -10.01 19.94
CA THR A 64 4.00 -10.26 21.30
C THR A 64 2.90 -10.04 22.33
N PHE A 65 2.19 -8.91 22.26
CA PHE A 65 1.08 -8.59 23.14
C PHE A 65 0.03 -9.69 23.13
N TYR A 66 -0.47 -10.09 21.96
CA TYR A 66 -1.48 -11.13 21.85
C TYR A 66 -0.96 -12.50 22.35
N SER A 67 0.29 -12.84 22.06
CA SER A 67 0.90 -14.10 22.49
C SER A 67 1.02 -14.25 24.02
N GLU A 68 1.08 -13.12 24.75
CA GLU A 68 1.23 -13.08 26.21
C GLU A 68 -0.12 -13.30 26.94
N PHE A 69 -1.26 -13.12 26.26
CA PHE A 69 -2.59 -13.46 26.79
C PHE A 69 -2.99 -14.92 26.52
N LEU A 70 -2.26 -15.62 25.65
CA LEU A 70 -2.64 -16.94 25.15
C LEU A 70 -1.98 -18.08 25.94
N VAL A 71 -2.75 -19.15 26.14
CA VAL A 71 -2.25 -20.41 26.70
C VAL A 71 -1.27 -21.07 25.72
N ARG A 72 -0.17 -21.64 26.24
CA ARG A 72 0.93 -22.26 25.47
C ARG A 72 0.47 -23.27 24.41
N LYS A 73 -0.57 -24.07 24.73
CA LYS A 73 -1.13 -25.10 23.83
C LYS A 73 -1.73 -24.51 22.56
N ASN A 74 -2.58 -23.48 22.69
CA ASN A 74 -3.36 -22.95 21.56
C ASN A 74 -2.74 -21.69 20.93
N ARG A 75 -1.57 -21.25 21.41
CA ARG A 75 -0.90 -20.01 20.98
C ARG A 75 -0.64 -19.97 19.48
N GLY A 76 -0.22 -21.10 18.89
CA GLY A 76 0.10 -21.19 17.46
C GLY A 76 -1.12 -20.94 16.56
N LYS A 77 -2.24 -21.62 16.84
CA LYS A 77 -3.51 -21.43 16.12
C LYS A 77 -4.00 -19.99 16.16
N HIS A 78 -4.03 -19.39 17.34
CA HIS A 78 -4.52 -18.02 17.51
C HIS A 78 -3.61 -16.99 16.83
N LEU A 79 -2.28 -17.14 16.92
CA LEU A 79 -1.35 -16.27 16.19
C LEU A 79 -1.50 -16.45 14.68
N SER A 80 -1.75 -17.66 14.19
CA SER A 80 -2.01 -17.91 12.77
C SER A 80 -3.34 -17.29 12.31
N PHE A 81 -4.37 -17.35 13.16
CA PHE A 81 -5.65 -16.68 12.91
C PHE A 81 -5.48 -15.15 12.83
N LEU A 82 -4.56 -14.57 13.61
CA LEU A 82 -4.25 -13.14 13.54
C LEU A 82 -3.76 -12.71 12.15
N LEU A 83 -3.04 -13.58 11.42
CA LEU A 83 -2.60 -13.29 10.05
C LEU A 83 -3.76 -13.19 9.05
N VAL A 84 -4.92 -13.78 9.34
CA VAL A 84 -6.11 -13.66 8.47
C VAL A 84 -6.54 -12.20 8.36
N PHE A 85 -6.38 -11.42 9.43
CA PHE A 85 -6.69 -9.98 9.42
C PHE A 85 -5.77 -9.17 8.51
N TRP A 86 -4.55 -9.65 8.23
CA TRP A 86 -3.67 -9.02 7.24
C TRP A 86 -4.28 -9.12 5.84
N ALA A 87 -4.71 -10.32 5.45
CA ALA A 87 -5.34 -10.56 4.15
C ALA A 87 -6.70 -9.86 4.04
N LEU A 88 -7.51 -9.85 5.12
CA LEU A 88 -8.75 -9.06 5.17
C LEU A 88 -8.50 -7.55 5.04
N GLY A 89 -7.42 -7.04 5.62
CA GLY A 89 -6.99 -5.66 5.44
C GLY A 89 -6.64 -5.35 3.98
N GLY A 90 -5.89 -6.24 3.32
CA GLY A 90 -5.60 -6.14 1.89
C GLY A 90 -6.87 -6.13 1.04
N LEU A 91 -7.79 -7.06 1.30
CA LEU A 91 -9.09 -7.14 0.64
C LEU A 91 -9.92 -5.87 0.83
N PHE A 92 -10.00 -5.36 2.05
CA PHE A 92 -10.67 -4.10 2.39
C PHE A 92 -10.11 -2.93 1.57
N VAL A 93 -8.78 -2.81 1.50
CA VAL A 93 -8.12 -1.75 0.72
C VAL A 93 -8.39 -1.91 -0.78
N ALA A 94 -8.36 -3.13 -1.32
CA ALA A 94 -8.66 -3.39 -2.74
C ALA A 94 -10.10 -2.99 -3.11
N VAL A 95 -11.09 -3.39 -2.29
CA VAL A 95 -12.50 -3.03 -2.50
C VAL A 95 -12.73 -1.52 -2.36
N LEU A 96 -12.12 -0.88 -1.38
CA LEU A 96 -12.19 0.58 -1.25
C LEU A 96 -11.55 1.30 -2.43
N ALA A 97 -10.41 0.82 -2.90
CA ALA A 97 -9.71 1.40 -4.02
C ALA A 97 -10.57 1.31 -5.29
N TRP A 98 -11.21 0.16 -5.52
CA TRP A 98 -12.18 -0.03 -6.61
C TRP A 98 -13.36 0.95 -6.54
N GLY A 99 -13.90 1.20 -5.34
CA GLY A 99 -15.05 2.07 -5.14
C GLY A 99 -14.74 3.57 -5.26
N ILE A 100 -13.53 3.98 -4.85
CA ILE A 100 -13.17 5.40 -4.71
C ILE A 100 -12.32 5.90 -5.88
N ILE A 101 -11.39 5.10 -6.37
CA ILE A 101 -10.44 5.52 -7.40
C ILE A 101 -11.15 5.53 -8.77
N PRO A 102 -11.07 6.64 -9.53
CA PRO A 102 -11.65 6.73 -10.86
C PRO A 102 -11.07 5.67 -11.80
N ARG A 103 -11.92 5.05 -12.62
CA ARG A 103 -11.57 3.91 -13.48
C ARG A 103 -11.06 4.31 -14.87
N SER A 104 -11.23 5.57 -15.26
CA SER A 104 -10.84 6.08 -16.58
C SER A 104 -10.18 7.45 -16.45
N GLY A 105 -9.20 7.73 -17.31
CA GLY A 105 -8.51 9.02 -17.40
C GLY A 105 -9.45 10.22 -17.57
N ALA A 106 -10.58 10.03 -18.26
CA ALA A 106 -11.59 11.08 -18.41
C ALA A 106 -12.15 11.55 -17.06
N THR A 107 -12.42 10.61 -16.16
CA THR A 107 -12.90 10.89 -14.79
C THR A 107 -11.80 11.40 -13.85
N ILE A 108 -10.53 11.12 -14.15
CA ILE A 108 -9.37 11.69 -13.44
C ILE A 108 -9.23 13.18 -13.76
N MET A 109 -9.46 13.57 -15.02
CA MET A 109 -9.39 14.97 -15.44
C MET A 109 -10.56 15.81 -14.88
N ASP A 110 -11.77 15.25 -14.80
CA ASP A 110 -12.88 15.91 -14.09
C ASP A 110 -12.60 16.09 -12.59
N THR A 111 -11.80 15.18 -12.00
CA THR A 111 -11.37 15.30 -10.60
C THR A 111 -10.47 16.52 -10.37
N LYS A 112 -9.78 17.08 -11.39
CA LYS A 112 -9.03 18.35 -11.24
C LYS A 112 -9.94 19.54 -10.89
N ARG A 113 -11.26 19.45 -11.16
CA ARG A 113 -12.24 20.47 -10.75
C ARG A 113 -12.60 20.39 -9.26
N LEU A 114 -12.41 19.23 -8.62
CA LEU A 114 -12.56 19.09 -7.18
C LEU A 114 -11.24 19.49 -6.50
N GLN A 115 -11.27 20.49 -5.62
CA GLN A 115 -10.10 20.84 -4.80
C GLN A 115 -9.63 19.65 -3.92
N PHE A 116 -10.53 18.72 -3.60
CA PHE A 116 -10.22 17.50 -2.84
C PHE A 116 -10.33 16.24 -3.72
N GLY A 117 -9.19 15.82 -4.28
CA GLY A 117 -9.10 14.66 -5.19
C GLY A 117 -9.50 13.33 -4.54
N ARG A 118 -10.05 12.41 -5.34
CA ARG A 118 -10.55 11.09 -4.89
C ARG A 118 -9.50 10.25 -4.15
N TRP A 119 -8.24 10.29 -4.58
CA TRP A 119 -7.13 9.59 -3.91
C TRP A 119 -6.87 10.10 -2.48
N ARG A 120 -7.09 11.39 -2.20
CA ARG A 120 -6.97 11.95 -0.83
C ARG A 120 -8.05 11.37 0.09
N LYS A 121 -9.28 11.24 -0.41
CA LYS A 121 -10.40 10.61 0.32
C LYS A 121 -10.10 9.13 0.62
N PHE A 122 -9.54 8.41 -0.34
CA PHE A 122 -9.10 7.03 -0.15
C PHE A 122 -8.12 6.91 1.01
N LEU A 123 -7.10 7.78 1.09
CA LEU A 123 -6.12 7.77 2.18
C LEU A 123 -6.74 8.06 3.56
N LEU A 124 -7.72 8.97 3.63
CA LEU A 124 -8.44 9.24 4.87
C LEU A 124 -9.19 8.00 5.36
N ILE A 125 -9.91 7.33 4.46
CA ILE A 125 -10.69 6.14 4.80
C ILE A 125 -9.75 4.99 5.22
N CYS A 126 -8.62 4.82 4.55
CA CYS A 126 -7.59 3.84 4.94
C CYS A 126 -6.99 4.11 6.33
N SER A 127 -7.06 5.35 6.84
CA SER A 127 -6.53 5.71 8.16
C SER A 127 -7.52 5.42 9.30
N ILE A 128 -8.82 5.25 9.00
CA ILE A 128 -9.87 5.00 10.00
C ILE A 128 -9.59 3.73 10.83
N PRO A 129 -9.28 2.56 10.24
CA PRO A 129 -9.03 1.35 11.02
C PRO A 129 -7.88 1.49 12.03
N ALA A 130 -6.84 2.26 11.70
CA ALA A 130 -5.72 2.50 12.60
C ALA A 130 -6.16 3.32 13.83
N ILE A 131 -6.98 4.36 13.62
CA ILE A 131 -7.52 5.19 14.70
C ILE A 131 -8.49 4.39 15.57
N VAL A 132 -9.41 3.64 14.96
CA VAL A 132 -10.34 2.75 15.67
C VAL A 132 -9.58 1.71 16.48
N SER A 133 -8.51 1.13 15.93
CA SER A 133 -7.65 0.18 16.65
C SER A 133 -6.92 0.83 17.83
N ALA A 134 -6.43 2.06 17.69
CA ALA A 134 -5.81 2.79 18.80
C ALA A 134 -6.80 3.02 19.96
N VAL A 135 -8.05 3.37 19.63
CA VAL A 135 -9.14 3.49 20.61
C VAL A 135 -9.47 2.13 21.24
N GLY A 136 -9.56 1.06 20.45
CA GLY A 136 -9.80 -0.29 20.97
C GLY A 136 -8.72 -0.76 21.96
N VAL A 137 -7.44 -0.54 21.64
CA VAL A 137 -6.31 -0.87 22.52
C VAL A 137 -6.32 -0.05 23.81
N SER A 138 -6.94 1.14 23.80
CA SER A 138 -7.09 1.94 25.02
C SER A 138 -7.97 1.28 26.08
N PHE A 139 -8.86 0.34 25.70
CA PHE A 139 -9.70 -0.41 26.65
C PHE A 139 -9.07 -1.73 27.13
N LEU A 140 -7.99 -2.19 26.51
CA LEU A 140 -7.34 -3.44 26.88
C LEU A 140 -6.41 -3.25 28.10
N PRO A 141 -6.27 -4.26 28.97
CA PRO A 141 -5.28 -4.26 30.04
C PRO A 141 -3.86 -4.37 29.48
N GLU A 142 -2.86 -4.04 30.32
CA GLU A 142 -1.47 -4.31 29.99
C GLU A 142 -1.17 -5.81 30.04
N SER A 143 -0.11 -6.25 29.34
CA SER A 143 0.26 -7.66 29.34
C SER A 143 0.57 -8.18 30.75
N PRO A 144 -0.01 -9.32 31.18
CA PRO A 144 0.25 -9.88 32.50
C PRO A 144 1.71 -10.34 32.63
N ARG A 145 2.31 -10.84 31.55
CA ARG A 145 3.73 -11.23 31.53
C ARG A 145 4.64 -10.03 31.75
N PHE A 146 4.37 -8.91 31.06
CA PHE A 146 5.14 -7.69 31.23
C PHE A 146 5.05 -7.14 32.66
N LEU A 147 3.85 -7.17 33.27
CA LEU A 147 3.65 -6.73 34.65
C LEU A 147 4.46 -7.57 35.65
N LEU A 148 4.53 -8.89 35.47
CA LEU A 148 5.36 -9.78 36.27
C LEU A 148 6.86 -9.50 36.08
N GLU A 149 7.31 -9.30 34.83
CA GLU A 149 8.71 -8.98 34.53
C GLU A 149 9.15 -7.63 35.15
N MET A 150 8.21 -6.70 35.32
CA MET A 150 8.41 -5.41 36.02
C MET A 150 8.23 -5.49 37.54
N GLY A 151 7.88 -6.65 38.09
CA GLY A 151 7.64 -6.85 39.53
C GLY A 151 6.30 -6.31 40.05
N ARG A 152 5.37 -5.93 39.16
CA ARG A 152 4.01 -5.43 39.50
C ARG A 152 3.02 -6.59 39.62
N ASN A 153 3.26 -7.45 40.60
CA ASN A 153 2.53 -8.71 40.77
C ASN A 153 1.03 -8.52 41.06
N SER A 154 0.67 -7.51 41.86
CA SER A 154 -0.73 -7.21 42.21
C SER A 154 -1.56 -6.86 40.97
N GLU A 155 -1.00 -6.04 40.07
CA GLU A 155 -1.65 -5.68 38.81
C GLU A 155 -1.74 -6.87 37.86
N ALA A 156 -0.70 -7.71 37.78
CA ALA A 156 -0.74 -8.92 36.98
C ALA A 156 -1.90 -9.84 37.42
N ILE A 157 -2.10 -10.02 38.72
CA ILE A 157 -3.21 -10.80 39.28
C ILE A 157 -4.56 -10.18 38.92
N TYR A 158 -4.69 -8.85 38.97
CA TYR A 158 -5.91 -8.16 38.54
C TYR A 158 -6.23 -8.46 37.06
N VAL A 159 -5.23 -8.38 36.18
CA VAL A 159 -5.39 -8.72 34.76
C VAL A 159 -5.79 -10.19 34.57
N TYR A 160 -5.19 -11.13 35.32
CA TYR A 160 -5.59 -12.53 35.26
C TYR A 160 -7.04 -12.76 35.70
N LYS A 161 -7.49 -12.10 36.78
CA LYS A 161 -8.89 -12.15 37.21
C LYS A 161 -9.83 -11.62 36.14
N GLN A 162 -9.44 -10.55 35.45
CA GLN A 162 -10.20 -9.97 34.35
C GLN A 162 -10.27 -10.90 33.13
N ILE A 163 -9.16 -11.54 32.76
CA ILE A 163 -9.13 -12.55 31.67
C ILE A 163 -10.02 -13.75 32.04
N PHE A 164 -9.94 -14.21 33.29
CA PHE A 164 -10.75 -15.31 33.79
C PHE A 164 -12.23 -14.96 33.75
N SER A 165 -12.63 -13.77 34.20
CA SER A 165 -14.03 -13.34 34.15
C SER A 165 -14.54 -13.23 32.71
N TRP A 166 -13.72 -12.78 31.76
CA TRP A 166 -14.10 -12.76 30.33
C TRP A 166 -14.27 -14.15 29.74
N ASN A 167 -13.38 -15.10 30.07
CA ASN A 167 -13.45 -16.47 29.54
C ASN A 167 -14.57 -17.30 30.18
N ASN A 168 -14.86 -17.06 31.47
CA ASN A 168 -15.85 -17.81 32.24
C ASN A 168 -17.16 -17.04 32.49
N ALA A 169 -17.41 -15.92 31.80
CA ALA A 169 -18.62 -15.10 31.94
C ALA A 169 -19.93 -15.90 31.79
N VAL A 170 -19.90 -17.07 31.14
CA VAL A 170 -21.05 -17.96 30.92
C VAL A 170 -21.20 -19.04 32.02
N LYS A 171 -20.12 -19.35 32.75
CA LYS A 171 -20.11 -20.35 33.83
C LYS A 171 -20.12 -19.65 35.19
N SER A 172 -21.30 -19.27 35.66
CA SER A 172 -21.47 -18.69 37.00
C SER A 172 -21.06 -19.70 38.08
N GLY A 173 -19.98 -19.43 38.82
CA GLY A 173 -19.67 -20.12 40.08
C GLY A 173 -18.20 -20.50 40.32
N GLU A 174 -17.32 -20.46 39.32
CA GLU A 174 -15.90 -20.78 39.53
C GLU A 174 -15.13 -19.55 40.01
N GLU A 175 -14.49 -19.63 41.19
CA GLU A 175 -13.54 -18.62 41.65
C GLU A 175 -12.18 -18.80 40.97
N TYR A 176 -11.50 -17.68 40.70
CA TYR A 176 -10.15 -17.71 40.14
C TYR A 176 -9.18 -18.37 41.14
N GLN A 177 -8.69 -19.58 40.81
CA GLN A 177 -7.61 -20.23 41.52
C GLN A 177 -6.28 -20.04 40.78
N LEU A 178 -5.31 -19.46 41.47
CA LEU A 178 -3.95 -19.34 40.96
C LEU A 178 -3.29 -20.73 40.97
N THR A 179 -3.26 -21.38 39.81
CA THR A 179 -2.40 -22.54 39.58
C THR A 179 -0.94 -22.08 39.46
N GLU A 180 0.02 -22.98 39.70
CA GLU A 180 1.46 -22.66 39.65
C GLU A 180 1.81 -21.79 38.45
N LEU A 181 2.28 -20.58 38.74
CA LEU A 181 2.67 -19.61 37.73
C LEU A 181 4.18 -19.71 37.55
N GLU A 182 4.62 -20.16 36.37
CA GLU A 182 6.03 -20.02 35.99
C GLU A 182 6.35 -18.52 35.93
N VAL A 183 6.97 -17.99 36.99
CA VAL A 183 7.34 -16.58 37.04
C VAL A 183 8.49 -16.38 36.04
N PRO A 184 8.34 -15.54 35.00
CA PRO A 184 9.45 -15.22 34.13
C PRO A 184 10.59 -14.65 34.99
N GLY A 185 11.83 -15.08 34.74
CA GLY A 185 12.99 -14.59 35.49
C GLY A 185 12.97 -13.06 35.57
N LYS A 186 13.09 -12.51 36.79
CA LYS A 186 13.05 -11.06 37.01
C LYS A 186 14.08 -10.40 36.10
N ARG A 187 13.63 -9.50 35.20
CA ARG A 187 14.57 -8.61 34.53
C ARG A 187 15.26 -7.79 35.63
N PRO A 188 16.59 -7.58 35.57
CA PRO A 188 17.23 -6.65 36.49
C PRO A 188 16.50 -5.32 36.34
N THR A 189 15.87 -4.87 37.43
CA THR A 189 15.19 -3.58 37.48
C THR A 189 16.22 -2.52 37.13
N VAL A 190 16.17 -2.01 35.90
CA VAL A 190 16.91 -0.81 35.54
C VAL A 190 16.22 0.30 36.32
N HIS A 191 16.71 0.55 37.54
CA HIS A 191 16.37 1.75 38.27
C HIS A 191 16.78 2.91 37.37
N VAL A 192 15.80 3.50 36.69
CA VAL A 192 15.94 4.83 36.11
C VAL A 192 15.98 5.77 37.30
N SER A 193 17.16 5.85 37.94
CA SER A 193 17.49 6.95 38.82
C SER A 193 17.49 8.17 37.92
N ILE A 194 16.43 8.98 37.99
CA ILE A 194 16.34 10.27 37.31
C ILE A 194 17.34 11.18 38.02
N PRO A 195 18.55 11.39 37.47
CA PRO A 195 19.51 12.29 38.09
C PRO A 195 19.05 13.67 37.67
N SER A 196 18.60 14.46 38.64
CA SER A 196 18.02 15.82 38.51
C SER A 196 18.81 16.83 37.64
N ASN A 197 19.93 16.48 37.02
CA ASN A 197 20.77 17.43 36.28
C ASN A 197 21.62 16.83 35.14
N ARG A 198 21.18 15.75 34.47
CA ARG A 198 21.91 15.20 33.30
C ARG A 198 21.18 15.53 32.00
N GLY A 199 21.91 16.11 31.05
CA GLY A 199 21.35 16.53 29.75
C GLY A 199 20.71 15.38 28.98
N ILE A 200 19.55 15.66 28.38
CA ILE A 200 18.70 14.75 27.58
C ILE A 200 19.51 13.92 26.56
N LEU A 201 20.54 14.52 25.96
CA LEU A 201 21.46 13.89 25.01
C LEU A 201 22.19 12.67 25.59
N ARG A 202 22.60 12.74 26.86
CA ARG A 202 23.36 11.64 27.52
C ARG A 202 22.46 10.47 27.90
N GLU A 203 21.18 10.73 28.20
CA GLU A 203 20.17 9.69 28.41
C GLU A 203 19.74 9.01 27.11
N MET A 204 19.64 9.77 26.02
CA MET A 204 19.43 9.21 24.68
C MET A 204 20.60 8.31 24.28
N LEU A 205 21.85 8.77 24.43
CA LEU A 205 23.04 7.98 24.12
C LEU A 205 23.10 6.67 24.92
N ARG A 206 22.82 6.70 26.23
CA ARG A 206 22.73 5.46 27.04
C ARG A 206 21.61 4.54 26.61
N SER A 207 20.49 5.10 26.15
CA SER A 207 19.37 4.30 25.65
C SER A 207 19.72 3.60 24.33
N VAL A 208 20.47 4.27 23.46
CA VAL A 208 21.03 3.71 22.24
C VAL A 208 22.07 2.63 22.56
N GLU A 209 22.95 2.88 23.53
CA GLU A 209 23.96 1.90 23.98
C GLU A 209 23.31 0.62 24.54
N ASN A 210 22.31 0.77 25.43
CA ASN A 210 21.54 -0.37 25.93
C ASN A 210 20.78 -1.11 24.81
N CYS A 211 20.29 -0.39 23.81
CA CYS A 211 19.66 -1.00 22.64
C CYS A 211 20.67 -1.81 21.83
N TRP A 212 21.85 -1.24 21.57
CA TRP A 212 22.91 -1.92 20.85
C TRP A 212 23.34 -3.20 21.58
N ASN A 213 23.46 -3.15 22.91
CA ASN A 213 23.79 -4.32 23.73
C ASN A 213 22.70 -5.41 23.68
N ASN A 214 21.42 -5.03 23.66
CA ASN A 214 20.33 -5.99 23.49
C ASN A 214 20.35 -6.63 22.10
N ILE A 215 20.57 -5.84 21.04
CA ILE A 215 20.65 -6.33 19.67
C ILE A 215 21.86 -7.25 19.49
N SER A 216 23.04 -6.82 19.98
CA SER A 216 24.27 -7.60 19.88
C SER A 216 24.18 -8.90 20.70
N GLY A 217 23.46 -8.90 21.82
CA GLY A 217 23.17 -10.10 22.61
C GLY A 217 22.40 -11.18 21.84
N VAL A 218 21.55 -10.80 20.87
CA VAL A 218 20.84 -11.76 19.99
C VAL A 218 21.79 -12.45 19.00
N PHE A 219 22.93 -11.80 18.71
CA PHE A 219 24.05 -12.37 17.97
C PHE A 219 25.12 -12.98 18.89
N GLY A 220 24.83 -13.15 20.18
CA GLY A 220 25.63 -13.90 21.14
C GLY A 220 25.25 -15.38 21.22
N SER A 221 26.16 -16.22 21.70
CA SER A 221 25.86 -17.63 22.04
C SER A 221 24.86 -17.68 23.21
N PRO A 222 23.81 -18.53 23.20
CA PRO A 222 23.52 -19.65 22.28
C PRO A 222 22.56 -19.33 21.13
N HIS A 223 22.15 -18.08 20.94
CA HIS A 223 21.07 -17.71 20.03
C HIS A 223 21.51 -17.41 18.58
N THR A 224 22.83 -17.28 18.34
CA THR A 224 23.43 -16.92 17.04
C THR A 224 22.87 -17.72 15.86
N PHE A 225 22.90 -19.05 15.94
CA PHE A 225 22.47 -19.93 14.85
C PHE A 225 20.99 -19.72 14.52
N LEU A 226 20.14 -19.66 15.55
CA LEU A 226 18.70 -19.45 15.38
C LEU A 226 18.40 -18.08 14.77
N THR A 227 19.10 -17.03 15.22
CA THR A 227 18.97 -15.67 14.70
C THR A 227 19.34 -15.60 13.22
N LEU A 228 20.50 -16.14 12.83
CA LEU A 228 20.96 -16.14 11.44
C LEU A 228 20.00 -16.91 10.54
N PHE A 229 19.55 -18.08 10.99
CA PHE A 229 18.60 -18.89 10.25
C PHE A 229 17.25 -18.17 10.03
N LEU A 230 16.72 -17.53 11.08
CA LEU A 230 15.49 -16.73 10.98
C LEU A 230 15.67 -15.51 10.06
N LEU A 231 16.84 -14.86 10.08
CA LEU A 231 17.14 -13.71 9.23
C LEU A 231 17.12 -14.13 7.75
N VAL A 232 17.74 -15.26 7.42
CA VAL A 232 17.71 -15.81 6.04
C VAL A 232 16.29 -16.12 5.62
N ILE A 233 15.51 -16.84 6.45
CA ILE A 233 14.12 -17.20 6.12
C ILE A 233 13.28 -15.95 5.88
N TRP A 234 13.32 -14.98 6.80
CA TRP A 234 12.51 -13.76 6.69
C TRP A 234 12.94 -12.89 5.52
N THR A 235 14.24 -12.81 5.22
CA THR A 235 14.75 -12.05 4.08
C THR A 235 14.28 -12.66 2.76
N THR A 236 14.45 -13.97 2.58
CA THR A 236 14.01 -14.67 1.36
C THR A 236 12.49 -14.61 1.21
N THR A 237 11.74 -14.80 2.29
CA THR A 237 10.26 -14.72 2.27
C THR A 237 9.78 -13.31 1.94
N SER A 238 10.41 -12.28 2.52
CA SER A 238 10.04 -10.88 2.26
C SER A 238 10.38 -10.46 0.83
N PHE A 239 11.54 -10.90 0.32
CA PHE A 239 11.93 -10.66 -1.08
C PHE A 239 10.95 -11.34 -2.04
N GLY A 240 10.59 -12.60 -1.80
CA GLY A 240 9.60 -13.30 -2.61
C GLY A 240 8.24 -12.60 -2.59
N PHE A 241 7.71 -12.30 -1.40
CA PHE A 241 6.39 -11.69 -1.28
C PHE A 241 6.32 -10.28 -1.86
N TYR A 242 7.17 -9.35 -1.40
CA TYR A 242 7.09 -7.96 -1.84
C TYR A 242 7.76 -7.72 -3.19
N GLY A 243 8.85 -8.43 -3.49
CA GLY A 243 9.57 -8.28 -4.76
C GLY A 243 8.74 -8.75 -5.94
N ILE A 244 8.17 -9.96 -5.88
CA ILE A 244 7.29 -10.46 -6.95
C ILE A 244 6.03 -9.60 -7.05
N SER A 245 5.43 -9.22 -5.92
CA SER A 245 4.23 -8.37 -5.95
C SER A 245 4.48 -7.04 -6.66
N ILE A 246 5.61 -6.36 -6.42
CA ILE A 246 5.90 -5.09 -7.09
C ILE A 246 6.29 -5.31 -8.55
N TRP A 247 7.13 -6.31 -8.82
CA TRP A 247 7.62 -6.59 -10.17
C TRP A 247 6.51 -7.06 -11.12
N LEU A 248 5.59 -7.90 -10.64
CA LEU A 248 4.48 -8.43 -11.43
C LEU A 248 3.61 -7.33 -12.02
N HIS A 249 3.21 -6.33 -11.23
CA HIS A 249 2.36 -5.24 -11.73
C HIS A 249 3.06 -4.41 -12.82
N GLU A 250 4.37 -4.16 -12.70
CA GLU A 250 5.12 -3.46 -13.73
C GLU A 250 5.26 -4.31 -15.00
N TYR A 251 5.44 -5.62 -14.84
CA TYR A 251 5.54 -6.55 -15.96
C TYR A 251 4.20 -6.70 -16.71
N THR A 252 3.07 -6.84 -16.00
CA THR A 252 1.73 -6.86 -16.59
C THR A 252 1.48 -5.60 -17.41
N LYS A 253 1.82 -4.43 -16.85
CA LYS A 253 1.70 -3.15 -17.56
C LYS A 253 2.50 -3.13 -18.86
N VAL A 254 3.73 -3.63 -18.86
CA VAL A 254 4.56 -3.70 -20.08
C VAL A 254 3.96 -4.67 -21.11
N ILE A 255 3.39 -5.80 -20.68
CA ILE A 255 2.71 -6.73 -21.59
C ILE A 255 1.47 -6.07 -22.20
N GLU A 256 0.65 -5.41 -21.40
CA GLU A 256 -0.55 -4.69 -21.87
C GLU A 256 -0.19 -3.58 -22.86
N ASP A 257 0.85 -2.79 -22.57
CA ASP A 257 1.34 -1.74 -23.47
C ASP A 257 1.79 -2.34 -24.82
N ASN A 258 2.52 -3.46 -24.80
CA ASN A 258 2.96 -4.15 -26.03
C ASN A 258 1.79 -4.76 -26.82
N ASP A 259 0.82 -5.39 -26.16
CA ASP A 259 -0.38 -5.93 -26.82
C ASP A 259 -1.21 -4.78 -27.41
N PHE A 260 -1.34 -3.67 -26.69
CA PHE A 260 -2.01 -2.46 -27.18
C PHE A 260 -1.32 -1.92 -28.44
N GLU A 261 0.01 -1.75 -28.44
CA GLU A 261 0.76 -1.32 -29.64
C GLU A 261 0.63 -2.32 -30.80
N SER A 262 0.56 -3.63 -30.53
CA SER A 262 0.39 -4.65 -31.58
C SER A 262 -0.94 -4.53 -32.33
N ARG A 263 -1.99 -4.04 -31.65
CA ARG A 263 -3.34 -3.84 -32.21
C ARG A 263 -3.52 -2.51 -32.93
N THR A 264 -2.43 -1.76 -33.14
CA THR A 264 -2.51 -0.42 -33.74
C THR A 264 -3.01 -0.48 -35.18
N ILE A 265 -4.07 0.26 -35.46
CA ILE A 265 -4.65 0.34 -36.80
C ILE A 265 -3.84 1.33 -37.63
N LYS A 266 -3.31 0.88 -38.77
CA LYS A 266 -2.57 1.73 -39.71
C LYS A 266 -3.48 2.13 -40.86
N GLN A 267 -3.73 3.41 -41.02
CA GLN A 267 -4.44 3.98 -42.16
C GLN A 267 -3.45 4.82 -42.97
N ALA A 268 -3.38 4.57 -44.28
CA ALA A 268 -2.40 5.20 -45.15
C ALA A 268 -3.03 5.65 -46.47
N ASN A 269 -2.56 6.79 -47.00
CA ASN A 269 -2.87 7.27 -48.36
C ASN A 269 -4.38 7.40 -48.66
N LEU A 270 -5.15 7.93 -47.71
CA LEU A 270 -6.59 8.15 -47.85
C LEU A 270 -6.92 9.65 -47.84
N ILE A 271 -7.94 10.02 -48.60
CA ILE A 271 -8.53 11.36 -48.59
C ILE A 271 -9.86 11.27 -47.85
N VAL A 272 -10.03 12.13 -46.85
CA VAL A 272 -11.24 12.20 -46.03
C VAL A 272 -11.86 13.57 -46.23
N GLU A 273 -13.01 13.62 -46.90
CA GLU A 273 -13.69 14.86 -47.27
C GLU A 273 -15.07 14.95 -46.60
N ASP A 274 -15.48 16.17 -46.24
CA ASP A 274 -16.85 16.54 -45.83
C ASP A 274 -17.47 15.69 -44.71
N LYS A 275 -16.66 15.32 -43.72
CA LYS A 275 -17.11 14.49 -42.58
C LYS A 275 -17.11 15.23 -41.26
N ASN A 276 -18.16 14.98 -40.48
CA ASN A 276 -18.22 15.34 -39.07
C ASN A 276 -17.86 14.11 -38.23
N LEU A 277 -16.70 14.12 -37.60
CA LEU A 277 -16.24 13.08 -36.70
C LEU A 277 -16.64 13.44 -35.27
N ASN A 278 -17.51 12.62 -34.68
CA ASN A 278 -18.02 12.74 -33.31
C ASN A 278 -17.67 11.52 -32.43
N THR A 279 -17.02 10.50 -33.00
CA THR A 279 -16.60 9.29 -32.30
C THR A 279 -15.17 9.42 -31.76
N SER A 280 -14.86 8.72 -30.67
CA SER A 280 -13.48 8.61 -30.18
C SER A 280 -12.63 7.82 -31.16
N ILE A 281 -11.39 8.27 -31.35
CA ILE A 281 -10.38 7.62 -32.18
C ILE A 281 -9.30 7.13 -31.23
N GLU A 282 -9.00 5.83 -31.27
CA GLU A 282 -8.03 5.22 -30.38
C GLU A 282 -7.06 4.33 -31.16
N ASN A 283 -5.78 4.40 -30.80
CA ASN A 283 -4.74 3.49 -31.28
C ASN A 283 -4.64 3.39 -32.80
N THR A 284 -4.51 4.55 -33.45
CA THR A 284 -4.45 4.64 -34.91
C THR A 284 -3.26 5.47 -35.40
N HIS A 285 -2.49 4.92 -36.33
CA HIS A 285 -1.46 5.64 -37.06
C HIS A 285 -1.98 6.06 -38.43
N PHE A 286 -2.04 7.36 -38.66
CA PHE A 286 -2.41 7.97 -39.92
C PHE A 286 -1.15 8.40 -40.68
N THR A 287 -0.94 7.88 -41.88
CA THR A 287 0.23 8.21 -42.72
C THR A 287 -0.21 8.73 -44.10
N ASN A 288 0.29 9.90 -44.50
CA ASN A 288 -0.02 10.51 -45.80
C ASN A 288 -1.52 10.67 -46.07
N LEU A 289 -2.31 11.07 -45.08
CA LEU A 289 -3.74 11.37 -45.28
C LEU A 289 -3.98 12.85 -45.53
N SER A 290 -5.01 13.15 -46.32
CA SER A 290 -5.50 14.51 -46.49
C SER A 290 -6.93 14.63 -45.97
N PHE A 291 -7.13 15.54 -45.03
CA PHE A 291 -8.43 15.89 -44.46
C PHE A 291 -8.88 17.21 -45.08
N ILE A 292 -10.04 17.21 -45.73
CA ILE A 292 -10.60 18.37 -46.42
C ILE A 292 -12.01 18.63 -45.90
N ASN A 293 -12.24 19.83 -45.35
CA ASN A 293 -13.55 20.21 -44.80
C ASN A 293 -14.08 19.23 -43.72
N VAL A 294 -13.18 18.75 -42.84
CA VAL A 294 -13.52 17.80 -41.77
C VAL A 294 -13.69 18.53 -40.44
N ARG A 295 -14.75 18.18 -39.71
CA ARG A 295 -15.03 18.74 -38.39
C ARG A 295 -14.89 17.67 -37.32
N PHE A 296 -13.95 17.86 -36.42
CA PHE A 296 -13.78 17.06 -35.21
C PHE A 296 -14.52 17.76 -34.07
N VAL A 297 -15.59 17.15 -33.58
CA VAL A 297 -16.47 17.76 -32.57
C VAL A 297 -16.63 16.81 -31.39
N GLN A 298 -16.26 17.26 -30.19
CA GLN A 298 -16.37 16.46 -28.95
C GLN A 298 -15.65 15.10 -29.02
N THR A 299 -14.59 15.00 -29.82
CA THR A 299 -13.84 13.76 -29.99
C THR A 299 -12.77 13.60 -28.92
N LEU A 300 -12.58 12.35 -28.47
CA LEU A 300 -11.41 11.92 -27.70
C LEU A 300 -10.44 11.24 -28.67
N ILE A 301 -9.23 11.77 -28.80
CA ILE A 301 -8.17 11.19 -29.63
C ILE A 301 -7.11 10.62 -28.68
N ASN A 302 -6.95 9.29 -28.66
CA ASN A 302 -6.03 8.62 -27.75
C ASN A 302 -5.04 7.72 -28.48
N HIS A 303 -3.75 7.86 -28.17
CA HIS A 303 -2.68 7.05 -28.74
C HIS A 303 -2.66 7.06 -30.28
N CYS A 304 -2.91 8.23 -30.86
CA CYS A 304 -2.91 8.41 -32.31
C CYS A 304 -1.69 9.20 -32.76
N THR A 305 -1.07 8.83 -33.88
CA THR A 305 -0.07 9.69 -34.50
C THR A 305 -0.43 9.98 -35.95
N PHE A 306 -0.38 11.26 -36.30
CA PHE A 306 -0.53 11.73 -37.66
C PHE A 306 0.85 12.03 -38.22
N TYR A 307 1.22 11.36 -39.30
CA TYR A 307 2.51 11.53 -39.96
C TYR A 307 2.30 11.96 -41.40
N ASN A 308 2.91 13.08 -41.78
CA ASN A 308 2.85 13.64 -43.14
C ASN A 308 1.41 13.82 -43.66
N CYS A 309 0.50 14.26 -42.77
CA CYS A 309 -0.90 14.47 -43.09
C CYS A 309 -1.19 15.96 -43.35
N SER A 310 -2.12 16.26 -44.25
CA SER A 310 -2.58 17.62 -44.51
C SER A 310 -4.01 17.83 -44.00
N PHE A 311 -4.26 18.99 -43.39
CA PHE A 311 -5.56 19.40 -42.87
C PHE A 311 -5.94 20.72 -43.54
N THR A 312 -6.95 20.70 -44.40
CA THR A 312 -7.39 21.87 -45.15
C THR A 312 -8.84 22.20 -44.77
N ASN A 313 -9.07 23.45 -44.36
CA ASN A 313 -10.39 23.92 -43.94
C ASN A 313 -11.05 23.01 -42.87
N CYS A 314 -10.27 22.51 -41.91
CA CYS A 314 -10.76 21.61 -40.86
C CYS A 314 -11.00 22.38 -39.55
N THR A 315 -11.91 21.86 -38.71
CA THR A 315 -12.18 22.45 -37.39
C THR A 315 -12.03 21.41 -36.28
N PHE A 316 -11.35 21.78 -35.21
CA PHE A 316 -11.12 20.97 -34.02
C PHE A 316 -11.83 21.64 -32.84
N SER A 317 -12.98 21.12 -32.41
CA SER A 317 -13.83 21.76 -31.41
C SER A 317 -14.11 20.88 -30.19
N ASN A 318 -13.75 21.39 -29.00
CA ASN A 318 -13.91 20.73 -27.70
C ASN A 318 -13.32 19.30 -27.69
N ILE A 319 -12.08 19.18 -28.15
CA ILE A 319 -11.37 17.91 -28.28
C ILE A 319 -10.47 17.68 -27.09
N ARG A 320 -10.33 16.42 -26.70
CA ARG A 320 -9.34 15.97 -25.71
C ARG A 320 -8.38 14.99 -26.35
N THR A 321 -7.10 15.15 -26.07
CA THR A 321 -6.04 14.36 -26.68
C THR A 321 -5.11 13.76 -25.63
N SER A 322 -4.74 12.50 -25.83
CA SER A 322 -3.84 11.74 -24.95
C SER A 322 -2.85 10.94 -25.78
N ARG A 323 -1.56 11.01 -25.44
CA ARG A 323 -0.44 10.39 -26.19
C ARG A 323 -0.58 10.56 -27.71
N THR A 324 -0.96 11.76 -28.13
CA THR A 324 -1.30 12.05 -29.52
C THR A 324 -0.35 13.08 -30.09
N TYR A 325 0.22 12.78 -31.26
CA TYR A 325 1.26 13.60 -31.88
C TYR A 325 1.00 13.82 -33.37
N PHE A 326 1.27 15.04 -33.82
CA PHE A 326 1.27 15.43 -35.23
C PHE A 326 2.73 15.64 -35.66
N ARG A 327 3.18 14.91 -36.68
CA ARG A 327 4.56 14.91 -37.17
C ARG A 327 4.59 15.25 -38.66
N ASN A 328 5.35 16.26 -39.04
CA ASN A 328 5.46 16.72 -40.43
C ASN A 328 4.08 16.99 -41.07
N CYS A 329 3.11 17.49 -40.29
CA CYS A 329 1.76 17.75 -40.79
C CYS A 329 1.61 19.21 -41.23
N GLU A 330 0.75 19.44 -42.21
CA GLU A 330 0.44 20.78 -42.72
C GLU A 330 -1.01 21.15 -42.38
N PHE A 331 -1.19 22.32 -41.76
CA PHE A 331 -2.49 22.86 -41.36
C PHE A 331 -2.78 24.13 -42.16
N ILE A 332 -3.82 24.11 -43.00
CA ILE A 332 -4.24 25.21 -43.86
C ILE A 332 -5.66 25.61 -43.48
N GLN A 333 -5.86 26.89 -43.13
CA GLN A 333 -7.18 27.42 -42.74
C GLN A 333 -7.88 26.57 -41.67
N THR A 334 -7.12 26.12 -40.68
CA THR A 334 -7.60 25.19 -39.66
C THR A 334 -7.91 25.92 -38.36
N GLU A 335 -9.05 25.64 -37.75
CA GLU A 335 -9.48 26.28 -36.50
C GLU A 335 -9.43 25.30 -35.33
N PHE A 336 -8.81 25.72 -34.23
CA PHE A 336 -8.75 24.97 -32.97
C PHE A 336 -9.54 25.74 -31.90
N LEU A 337 -10.64 25.15 -31.42
CA LEU A 337 -11.58 25.73 -30.45
C LEU A 337 -11.66 24.86 -29.19
N ASP A 338 -11.36 25.41 -28.01
CA ASP A 338 -11.46 24.71 -26.71
C ASP A 338 -10.67 23.38 -26.62
N THR A 339 -9.52 23.30 -27.28
CA THR A 339 -8.68 22.10 -27.37
C THR A 339 -7.54 22.06 -26.35
N ASP A 340 -6.99 20.87 -26.12
CA ASP A 340 -5.78 20.59 -25.32
C ASP A 340 -4.54 20.28 -26.19
N LEU A 341 -4.54 20.77 -27.44
CA LEU A 341 -3.45 20.60 -28.40
C LEU A 341 -2.43 21.73 -28.22
N TYR A 342 -1.37 21.47 -27.43
CA TYR A 342 -0.27 22.40 -27.19
C TYR A 342 0.84 22.28 -28.24
N PRO A 343 1.73 23.27 -28.35
CA PRO A 343 2.86 23.23 -29.28
C PRO A 343 3.72 21.96 -29.19
N ASN A 344 3.86 21.35 -28.01
CA ASN A 344 4.64 20.11 -27.82
C ASN A 344 4.05 18.89 -28.58
N LYS A 345 2.76 18.90 -28.90
CA LYS A 345 2.09 17.84 -29.67
C LYS A 345 2.33 17.97 -31.18
N PHE A 346 2.84 19.11 -31.63
CA PHE A 346 3.14 19.40 -33.03
C PHE A 346 4.66 19.39 -33.26
N GLN A 347 5.15 18.38 -33.99
CA GLN A 347 6.57 18.19 -34.29
C GLN A 347 6.80 18.46 -35.78
N ALA A 348 7.56 19.52 -36.08
CA ALA A 348 7.85 19.95 -37.46
C ALA A 348 6.59 20.14 -38.33
N CYS A 349 5.52 20.71 -37.75
CA CYS A 349 4.29 21.02 -38.48
C CYS A 349 4.29 22.47 -39.00
N SER A 350 3.68 22.68 -40.17
CA SER A 350 3.47 24.01 -40.74
C SER A 350 2.03 24.47 -40.53
N PHE A 351 1.85 25.75 -40.22
CA PHE A 351 0.53 26.36 -40.03
C PHE A 351 0.40 27.55 -40.99
N ASN A 352 -0.56 27.46 -41.90
CA ASN A 352 -0.91 28.52 -42.84
C ASN A 352 -2.34 29.02 -42.56
N SER A 353 -2.47 30.28 -42.17
CA SER A 353 -3.78 30.91 -41.88
C SER A 353 -4.65 30.12 -40.87
N SER A 354 -4.01 29.46 -39.90
CA SER A 354 -4.69 28.63 -38.88
C SER A 354 -4.77 29.37 -37.55
N HIS A 355 -5.87 29.18 -36.83
CA HIS A 355 -6.19 29.96 -35.63
C HIS A 355 -6.47 29.07 -34.41
N PHE A 356 -5.96 29.48 -33.25
CA PHE A 356 -6.19 28.83 -31.97
C PHE A 356 -7.02 29.75 -31.07
N PHE A 357 -8.18 29.27 -30.62
CA PHE A 357 -9.06 30.00 -29.72
C PHE A 357 -9.31 29.19 -28.45
N ASN A 358 -9.13 29.86 -27.30
CA ASN A 358 -9.47 29.34 -25.98
C ASN A 358 -8.83 27.98 -25.64
N THR A 359 -7.54 27.82 -25.93
CA THR A 359 -6.79 26.62 -25.55
C THR A 359 -6.73 26.52 -24.03
N LYS A 360 -7.21 25.41 -23.47
CA LYS A 360 -7.15 25.17 -22.01
C LYS A 360 -5.68 24.96 -21.69
N GLY A 361 -5.08 25.69 -20.75
CA GLY A 361 -3.67 25.50 -20.38
C GLY A 361 -3.40 24.10 -19.80
N GLY A 362 -2.30 23.47 -20.19
CA GLY A 362 -1.95 22.09 -19.82
C GLY A 362 -0.54 21.89 -19.31
N CYS A 363 -0.32 20.68 -18.80
CA CYS A 363 0.91 20.20 -18.18
C CYS A 363 1.76 19.48 -19.24
N ASP A 364 3.09 19.57 -19.15
CA ASP A 364 4.02 18.89 -20.07
C ASP A 364 3.91 17.36 -20.07
N ILE A 365 3.25 16.79 -19.06
CA ILE A 365 3.03 15.34 -18.94
C ILE A 365 1.68 14.99 -19.57
N ASP A 366 1.73 14.34 -20.74
CA ASP A 366 0.54 13.80 -21.42
C ASP A 366 0.04 12.58 -20.64
N PHE A 367 -1.16 12.67 -20.07
CA PHE A 367 -1.75 11.60 -19.27
C PHE A 367 -2.43 10.60 -20.19
N ASP A 368 -2.04 9.32 -20.10
CA ASP A 368 -2.72 8.26 -20.83
C ASP A 368 -4.14 8.07 -20.29
N VAL A 369 -5.13 8.22 -21.16
CA VAL A 369 -6.55 8.09 -20.83
C VAL A 369 -7.00 6.63 -20.77
N ASN A 370 -6.22 5.70 -21.35
CA ASN A 370 -6.52 4.27 -21.48
C ASN A 370 -5.93 3.38 -20.37
N PHE A 371 -5.55 3.95 -19.22
CA PHE A 371 -5.24 3.11 -18.06
C PHE A 371 -6.48 2.29 -17.65
N LYS A 372 -6.52 1.01 -18.04
CA LYS A 372 -7.49 0.04 -17.54
C LYS A 372 -7.12 -0.36 -16.11
N LEU A 373 -7.29 0.56 -15.15
CA LEU A 373 -7.09 0.24 -13.73
C LEU A 373 -7.96 -0.93 -13.25
N ALA A 374 -9.03 -1.27 -13.97
CA ALA A 374 -9.88 -2.41 -13.65
C ALA A 374 -9.10 -3.72 -13.58
N GLU A 375 -8.21 -4.01 -14.54
CA GLU A 375 -7.45 -5.26 -14.59
C GLU A 375 -6.48 -5.34 -13.40
N LEU A 376 -5.75 -4.25 -13.11
CA LEU A 376 -4.94 -4.09 -11.90
C LEU A 376 -5.73 -4.32 -10.60
N PHE A 377 -6.98 -3.85 -10.53
CA PHE A 377 -7.84 -4.07 -9.37
C PHE A 377 -8.25 -5.54 -9.23
N TYR A 378 -8.60 -6.20 -10.34
CA TYR A 378 -8.92 -7.62 -10.33
C TYR A 378 -7.72 -8.45 -9.87
N GLU A 379 -6.53 -8.19 -10.42
CA GLU A 379 -5.30 -8.89 -10.04
C GLU A 379 -5.03 -8.78 -8.54
N ASN A 380 -5.04 -7.55 -8.00
CA ASN A 380 -4.82 -7.34 -6.58
C ASN A 380 -5.93 -7.98 -5.73
N LEU A 381 -7.20 -7.90 -6.16
CA LEU A 381 -8.32 -8.53 -5.46
C LEU A 381 -8.15 -10.05 -5.38
N PHE A 382 -7.82 -10.70 -6.50
CA PHE A 382 -7.60 -12.14 -6.55
C PHE A 382 -6.36 -12.56 -5.74
N ALA A 383 -5.29 -11.78 -5.78
CA ALA A 383 -4.11 -12.01 -4.96
C ALA A 383 -4.45 -12.00 -3.46
N GLN A 384 -5.22 -11.02 -2.98
CA GLN A 384 -5.64 -10.97 -1.57
C GLN A 384 -6.61 -12.11 -1.21
N LEU A 385 -7.54 -12.45 -2.12
CA LEU A 385 -8.46 -13.57 -1.95
C LEU A 385 -7.74 -14.92 -1.85
N ALA A 386 -6.65 -15.11 -2.60
CA ALA A 386 -5.86 -16.34 -2.56
C ALA A 386 -5.15 -16.57 -1.20
N ILE A 387 -4.78 -15.50 -0.49
CA ILE A 387 -4.07 -15.58 0.80
C ILE A 387 -5.02 -16.04 1.94
N LEU A 388 -6.31 -15.70 1.87
CA LEU A 388 -7.29 -16.01 2.90
C LEU A 388 -7.46 -17.51 3.19
N PRO A 389 -7.76 -18.39 2.22
CA PRO A 389 -7.89 -19.81 2.48
C PRO A 389 -6.58 -20.41 2.99
N GLY A 390 -5.42 -20.00 2.46
CA GLY A 390 -4.13 -20.49 2.93
C GLY A 390 -3.87 -20.19 4.41
N THR A 391 -4.15 -18.95 4.85
CA THR A 391 -3.98 -18.54 6.25
C THR A 391 -5.00 -19.20 7.19
N LEU A 392 -6.26 -19.34 6.75
CA LEU A 392 -7.31 -20.04 7.52
C LEU A 392 -7.00 -21.52 7.69
N ILE A 393 -6.67 -22.22 6.59
CA ILE A 393 -6.33 -23.64 6.59
C ILE A 393 -5.10 -23.87 7.49
N SER A 394 -4.06 -23.04 7.36
CA SER A 394 -2.88 -23.11 8.22
C SER A 394 -3.23 -22.98 9.71
N SER A 395 -4.11 -22.03 10.07
CA SER A 395 -4.56 -21.85 11.46
C SER A 395 -5.26 -23.09 12.04
N PHE A 396 -6.11 -23.77 11.27
CA PHE A 396 -6.81 -24.97 11.73
C PHE A 396 -5.90 -26.21 11.74
N ILE A 397 -5.00 -26.33 10.78
CA ILE A 397 -4.11 -27.49 10.62
C ILE A 397 -2.98 -27.47 11.66
N LEU A 398 -2.51 -26.29 12.08
CA LEU A 398 -1.36 -26.15 12.98
C LEU A 398 -1.50 -26.96 14.29
N ASP A 399 -2.73 -27.02 14.82
CA ASP A 399 -3.03 -27.74 16.07
C ASP A 399 -3.14 -29.27 15.87
N ARG A 400 -3.44 -29.74 14.66
CA ARG A 400 -3.59 -31.19 14.37
C ARG A 400 -2.28 -31.84 13.93
N ILE A 401 -1.54 -31.20 13.03
CA ILE A 401 -0.36 -31.79 12.37
C ILE A 401 0.94 -31.39 13.11
N GLY A 402 0.91 -30.33 13.90
CA GLY A 402 2.08 -29.84 14.63
C GLY A 402 3.01 -28.99 13.76
N ARG A 403 3.67 -28.01 14.42
CA ARG A 403 4.30 -26.86 13.76
C ARG A 403 5.38 -27.21 12.73
N ILE A 404 6.23 -28.18 13.03
CA ILE A 404 7.37 -28.56 12.17
C ILE A 404 6.88 -29.20 10.88
N GLN A 405 5.89 -30.08 10.98
CA GLN A 405 5.30 -30.75 9.82
C GLN A 405 4.52 -29.75 8.95
N THR A 406 3.80 -28.81 9.56
CA THR A 406 3.12 -27.74 8.80
C THR A 406 4.10 -26.86 8.03
N LEU A 407 5.24 -26.52 8.64
CA LEU A 407 6.33 -25.79 7.97
C LEU A 407 6.90 -26.59 6.79
N GLY A 408 7.21 -27.87 6.99
CA GLY A 408 7.73 -28.74 5.93
C GLY A 408 6.78 -28.86 4.74
N VAL A 409 5.48 -29.12 5.00
CA VAL A 409 4.45 -29.20 3.95
C VAL A 409 4.30 -27.87 3.22
N SER A 410 4.29 -26.75 3.96
CA SER A 410 4.18 -25.43 3.34
C SER A 410 5.33 -25.16 2.37
N LEU A 411 6.57 -25.45 2.76
CA LEU A 411 7.76 -25.25 1.93
C LEU A 411 7.74 -26.11 0.66
N VAL A 412 7.27 -27.36 0.76
CA VAL A 412 7.13 -28.25 -0.41
C VAL A 412 6.06 -27.72 -1.36
N LEU A 413 4.91 -27.29 -0.84
CA LEU A 413 3.85 -26.69 -1.66
C LEU A 413 4.32 -25.40 -2.34
N THR A 414 5.07 -24.52 -1.64
CA THR A 414 5.64 -23.32 -2.28
C THR A 414 6.64 -23.71 -3.37
N GLY A 415 7.51 -24.68 -3.11
CA GLY A 415 8.46 -25.18 -4.11
C GLY A 415 7.77 -25.72 -5.37
N LEU A 416 6.69 -26.49 -5.21
CA LEU A 416 5.88 -26.97 -6.34
C LEU A 416 5.19 -25.82 -7.08
N SER A 417 4.65 -24.83 -6.36
CA SER A 417 3.98 -23.68 -6.99
C SER A 417 4.89 -22.84 -7.87
N VAL A 418 6.18 -22.71 -7.50
CA VAL A 418 7.19 -22.04 -8.33
C VAL A 418 7.43 -22.80 -9.64
N GLY A 419 7.26 -24.12 -9.65
CA GLY A 419 7.36 -24.95 -10.86
C GLY A 419 6.22 -24.76 -11.87
N PHE A 420 5.09 -24.15 -11.48
CA PHE A 420 3.97 -23.84 -12.37
C PHE A 420 3.99 -22.40 -12.92
N LEU A 421 4.94 -21.58 -12.48
CA LEU A 421 5.12 -20.19 -12.95
C LEU A 421 6.04 -20.10 -14.19
N TRP A 422 6.63 -21.22 -14.59
CA TRP A 422 7.42 -21.41 -15.82
C TRP A 422 6.68 -22.36 -16.75
#